data_AF-A0A2D5H5T7-F1
#
_entry.id   AF-A0A2D5H5T7-F1
#
_cell.length_a   1.000
_cell.length_b   1.000
_cell.length_c   1.000
_cell.angle_alpha   90.00
_cell.angle_beta   90.00
_cell.angle_gamma   90.00
#
_symmetry.space_group_name_H-M   'P 1'
#
loop_
_entity.id
_entity.type
_entity.pdbx_description
1 polymer ?
#
loop_
_entity_poly.entity_id
_entity_poly.type
_entity_poly.pdbx_seq_one_letter_code
_entity_poly.pdbx_strand_id
1 'polypeptide(L)'
;MFHGNNRLVEEINRSHFAILTTSPSYPILASLELAREQIVEEGTMRIDESLRLADALRCQFQTDAKSDRYRVIESNSILDNYTIVDPLKIVLDITTATKSPDYLRRHLLEKYGIYVKQISEKSILIDIVE
;
A
#
# COMPACT_ATOMS: atom_id res chain seq x y z
N MET A 1 -11.07 -25.10 4.46
CA MET A 1 -11.25 -26.03 5.59
C MET A 1 -9.87 -26.28 6.19
N PHE A 2 -9.69 -26.15 7.50
CA PHE A 2 -8.38 -26.40 8.13
C PHE A 2 -8.08 -27.91 8.08
N HIS A 3 -6.86 -28.28 7.67
CA HIS A 3 -6.41 -29.67 7.62
C HIS A 3 -5.21 -29.83 8.55
N GLY A 4 -5.19 -30.89 9.37
CA GLY A 4 -4.10 -31.13 10.32
C GLY A 4 -4.56 -31.90 11.56
N ASN A 5 -3.82 -31.72 12.67
CA ASN A 5 -4.13 -32.36 13.95
C ASN A 5 -5.56 -32.01 14.42
N ASN A 6 -6.40 -33.01 14.66
CA ASN A 6 -7.82 -32.82 15.00
C ASN A 6 -8.04 -31.91 16.22
N ARG A 7 -7.20 -32.00 17.25
CA ARG A 7 -7.31 -31.14 18.43
C ARG A 7 -7.07 -29.68 18.09
N LEU A 8 -6.06 -29.41 17.25
CA LEU A 8 -5.75 -28.06 16.79
C LEU A 8 -6.88 -27.51 15.90
N VAL A 9 -7.45 -28.34 15.02
CA VAL A 9 -8.58 -27.94 14.16
C VAL A 9 -9.81 -27.59 15.00
N GLU A 10 -10.12 -28.35 16.03
CA GLU A 10 -11.21 -28.05 16.97
C GLU A 10 -10.97 -26.75 17.74
N GLU A 11 -9.76 -26.53 18.24
CA GLU A 11 -9.38 -25.30 18.94
C GLU A 11 -9.49 -24.07 18.03
N ILE A 12 -9.01 -24.16 16.79
CA ILE A 12 -9.13 -23.09 15.78
C ILE A 12 -10.59 -22.81 15.46
N ASN A 13 -11.41 -23.83 15.22
CA ASN A 13 -12.83 -23.66 14.91
C ASN A 13 -13.57 -23.01 16.09
N ARG A 14 -13.30 -23.44 17.32
CA ARG A 14 -13.93 -22.85 18.52
C ARG A 14 -13.58 -21.36 18.64
N SER A 15 -12.31 -21.00 18.48
CA SER A 15 -11.86 -19.61 18.50
C SER A 15 -12.46 -18.78 17.36
N HIS A 16 -12.56 -19.36 16.16
CA HIS A 16 -13.16 -18.72 15.00
C HIS A 16 -14.64 -18.36 15.25
N PHE A 17 -15.43 -19.27 15.82
CA PHE A 17 -16.83 -18.99 16.19
C PHE A 17 -16.97 -18.00 17.37
N ALA A 18 -15.97 -17.92 18.24
CA ALA A 18 -15.99 -16.96 19.35
C ALA A 18 -15.76 -15.51 18.90
N ILE A 19 -15.10 -15.29 17.75
CA ILE A 19 -14.74 -13.97 17.24
C ILE A 19 -15.73 -13.47 16.18
N LEU A 20 -16.30 -14.37 15.38
CA LEU A 20 -17.20 -13.99 14.30
C LEU A 20 -18.62 -13.70 14.78
N THR A 21 -19.26 -12.77 14.06
CA THR A 21 -20.70 -12.59 14.15
C THR A 21 -21.44 -13.84 13.67
N THR A 22 -22.53 -14.18 14.35
CA THR A 22 -23.46 -15.25 13.93
C THR A 22 -24.31 -14.84 12.72
N SER A 23 -24.26 -13.56 12.31
CA SER A 23 -24.93 -13.00 11.15
C SER A 23 -23.91 -12.27 10.25
N PRO A 24 -23.11 -13.00 9.44
CA PRO A 24 -22.12 -12.38 8.58
C PRO A 24 -22.76 -11.57 7.44
N SER A 25 -22.06 -10.54 6.99
CA SER A 25 -22.48 -9.75 5.83
C SER A 25 -22.18 -10.51 4.54
N TYR A 26 -23.20 -11.07 3.90
CA TYR A 26 -23.07 -11.73 2.59
C TYR A 26 -22.45 -10.83 1.51
N PRO A 27 -22.75 -9.52 1.41
CA PRO A 27 -22.06 -8.63 0.48
C PRO A 27 -20.54 -8.59 0.70
N ILE A 28 -20.07 -8.59 1.96
CA ILE A 28 -18.64 -8.60 2.25
C ILE A 28 -18.02 -9.93 1.80
N LEU A 29 -18.67 -11.06 2.10
CA LEU A 29 -18.19 -12.38 1.68
C LEU A 29 -18.12 -12.51 0.15
N ALA A 30 -19.16 -12.04 -0.55
CA ALA A 30 -19.19 -12.03 -2.01
C ALA A 30 -18.08 -11.14 -2.60
N SER A 31 -17.83 -9.96 -2.00
CA SER A 31 -16.76 -9.07 -2.46
C SER A 31 -15.37 -9.68 -2.28
N LEU A 32 -15.16 -10.46 -1.22
CA LEU A 32 -13.90 -11.16 -0.97
C LEU A 32 -13.67 -12.28 -2.01
N GLU A 33 -14.72 -13.05 -2.33
CA GLU A 33 -14.62 -14.11 -3.34
C GLU A 33 -14.36 -13.53 -4.73
N LEU A 34 -15.05 -12.44 -5.08
CA LEU A 34 -14.81 -11.72 -6.33
C LEU A 34 -13.37 -11.19 -6.42
N ALA A 35 -12.86 -10.58 -5.35
CA ALA A 35 -11.48 -10.11 -5.29
C ALA A 35 -10.48 -11.27 -5.45
N ARG A 36 -10.77 -12.45 -4.88
CA ARG A 36 -9.95 -13.65 -5.06
C ARG A 36 -9.92 -14.10 -6.52
N GLU A 37 -11.07 -14.19 -7.17
CA GLU A 37 -11.15 -14.55 -8.60
C GLU A 37 -10.39 -13.53 -9.47
N GLN A 38 -10.57 -12.23 -9.22
CA GLN A 38 -9.87 -11.18 -9.96
C GLN A 38 -8.35 -11.28 -9.82
N ILE A 39 -7.83 -11.60 -8.63
CA ILE A 39 -6.38 -11.81 -8.43
C ILE A 39 -5.87 -13.03 -9.22
N VAL A 40 -6.67 -14.09 -9.32
CA VAL A 40 -6.29 -15.29 -10.08
C VAL A 40 -6.28 -15.02 -11.59
N GLU A 41 -7.27 -14.29 -12.10
CA GLU A 41 -7.40 -14.01 -13.54
C GLU A 41 -6.50 -12.87 -14.02
N GLU A 42 -6.43 -11.76 -13.26
CA GLU A 42 -5.83 -10.49 -13.70
C GLU A 42 -4.65 -10.04 -12.82
N GLY A 43 -4.38 -10.71 -11.70
CA GLY A 43 -3.50 -10.20 -10.65
C GLY A 43 -2.07 -9.90 -11.11
N THR A 44 -1.50 -10.73 -11.98
CA THR A 44 -0.15 -10.49 -12.54
C THR A 44 -0.11 -9.23 -13.38
N MET A 45 -1.06 -9.06 -14.31
CA MET A 45 -1.17 -7.88 -15.16
C MET A 45 -1.32 -6.60 -14.34
N ARG A 46 -2.20 -6.61 -13.33
CA ARG A 46 -2.45 -5.43 -12.47
C ARG A 46 -1.25 -5.06 -11.62
N ILE A 47 -0.52 -6.05 -11.10
CA ILE A 47 0.72 -5.83 -10.34
C ILE A 47 1.81 -5.28 -11.27
N ASP A 48 2.00 -5.86 -12.45
CA ASP A 48 3.00 -5.40 -13.42
C ASP A 48 2.73 -3.95 -13.86
N GLU A 49 1.46 -3.59 -14.04
CA GLU A 49 1.08 -2.22 -14.35
C GLU A 49 1.36 -1.26 -13.19
N SER A 50 1.01 -1.65 -11.97
CA SER A 50 1.32 -0.88 -10.75
C SER A 50 2.82 -0.66 -10.58
N LEU A 51 3.64 -1.69 -10.86
CA LEU A 51 5.10 -1.59 -10.83
C LEU A 51 5.61 -0.62 -11.89
N ARG A 52 5.11 -0.71 -13.12
CA ARG A 52 5.46 0.21 -14.22
C ARG A 52 5.11 1.67 -13.86
N LEU A 53 3.92 1.90 -13.28
CA LEU A 53 3.50 3.23 -12.84
C LEU A 53 4.37 3.76 -11.70
N ALA A 54 4.72 2.91 -10.73
CA ALA A 54 5.59 3.27 -9.63
C ALA A 54 6.97 3.69 -10.14
N ASP A 55 7.55 2.94 -11.07
CA ASP A 55 8.84 3.25 -11.67
C ASP A 55 8.79 4.51 -12.54
N ALA A 56 7.73 4.70 -13.32
CA ALA A 56 7.53 5.93 -14.08
C ALA A 56 7.48 7.15 -13.15
N LEU A 57 6.78 7.04 -12.01
CA LEU A 57 6.70 8.12 -11.03
C LEU A 57 8.07 8.40 -10.39
N ARG A 58 8.85 7.37 -10.04
CA ARG A 58 10.22 7.52 -9.55
C ARG A 58 11.10 8.27 -10.56
N CYS A 59 11.07 7.83 -11.82
CA CYS A 59 11.87 8.45 -12.89
C CYS A 59 11.49 9.93 -13.10
N GLN A 60 10.20 10.27 -13.00
CA GLN A 60 9.74 11.65 -13.11
C GLN A 60 10.34 12.54 -12.01
N PHE A 61 10.32 12.09 -10.76
CA PHE A 61 10.93 12.84 -9.66
C PHE A 61 12.46 12.92 -9.74
N GLN A 62 13.14 11.95 -10.36
CA GLN A 62 14.60 11.99 -10.53
C GLN A 62 15.06 12.85 -11.72
N THR A 63 14.24 12.98 -12.76
CA THR A 63 14.65 13.64 -14.03
C THR A 63 14.24 15.11 -14.09
N ASP A 64 13.13 15.50 -13.45
CA ASP A 64 12.61 16.86 -13.56
C ASP A 64 13.41 17.83 -12.67
N ALA A 65 14.06 18.83 -13.25
CA ALA A 65 14.77 19.87 -12.50
C ALA A 65 13.87 20.71 -11.57
N LYS A 66 12.53 20.66 -11.75
CA LYS A 66 11.57 21.28 -10.81
C LYS A 66 11.34 20.44 -9.55
N SER A 67 11.85 19.21 -9.50
CA SER A 67 11.70 18.28 -8.38
C SER A 67 12.68 18.52 -7.23
N ASP A 68 13.53 19.54 -7.25
CA ASP A 68 14.45 19.88 -6.13
C ASP A 68 13.73 20.06 -4.76
N ARG A 69 12.41 20.21 -4.80
CA ARG A 69 11.54 20.29 -3.62
C ARG A 69 11.08 18.92 -3.09
N TYR A 70 11.06 17.89 -3.93
CA TYR A 70 10.55 16.56 -3.65
C TYR A 70 11.54 15.50 -4.09
N ARG A 71 12.13 14.78 -3.15
CA ARG A 71 13.11 13.73 -3.46
C ARG A 71 12.58 12.37 -3.06
N VAL A 72 12.63 11.40 -3.96
CA VAL A 72 12.34 10.00 -3.62
C VAL A 72 13.41 9.49 -2.67
N ILE A 73 12.98 8.95 -1.52
CA ILE A 73 13.89 8.34 -0.55
C ILE A 73 14.11 6.88 -0.97
N GLU A 74 15.20 6.65 -1.70
CA GLU A 74 15.66 5.30 -2.02
C GLU A 74 16.44 4.74 -0.82
N SER A 75 16.03 3.58 -0.29
CA SER A 75 16.61 3.02 0.95
C SER A 75 17.94 2.29 0.75
N ASN A 76 18.71 2.62 -0.30
CA ASN A 76 19.96 1.93 -0.64
C ASN A 76 21.00 1.91 0.49
N SER A 77 20.88 2.79 1.48
CA SER A 77 21.74 2.83 2.67
C SER A 77 21.26 1.97 3.85
N ILE A 78 20.05 1.41 3.79
CA ILE A 78 19.38 0.65 4.88
C ILE A 78 19.23 -0.84 4.52
N LEU A 79 19.42 -1.20 3.24
CA LEU A 79 19.30 -2.58 2.77
C LEU A 79 20.46 -3.43 3.32
N ASP A 80 20.14 -4.31 4.26
CA ASP A 80 20.97 -5.45 4.64
C ASP A 80 20.48 -6.73 3.95
N ASN A 81 21.07 -7.88 4.26
CA ASN A 81 20.67 -9.16 3.68
C ASN A 81 19.27 -9.63 4.10
N TYR A 82 18.58 -8.91 4.98
CA TYR A 82 17.28 -9.30 5.55
C TYR A 82 16.14 -8.34 5.19
N THR A 83 16.44 -7.24 4.50
CA THR A 83 15.47 -6.17 4.23
C THR A 83 15.32 -5.92 2.73
N ILE A 84 14.07 -5.81 2.28
CA ILE A 84 13.72 -5.45 0.89
C ILE A 84 12.72 -4.30 0.96
N VAL A 85 12.89 -3.31 0.08
CA VAL A 85 11.92 -2.21 -0.08
C VAL A 85 10.80 -2.67 -1.01
N ASP A 86 9.56 -2.40 -0.59
CA ASP A 86 8.37 -2.62 -1.41
C ASP A 86 8.34 -1.58 -2.56
N PRO A 87 8.43 -2.02 -3.84
CA PRO A 87 8.45 -1.12 -4.99
C PRO A 87 7.13 -0.37 -5.23
N LEU A 88 6.01 -0.76 -4.61
CA LEU A 88 4.75 -0.03 -4.75
C LEU A 88 4.57 1.08 -3.70
N LYS A 89 5.52 1.18 -2.77
CA LYS A 89 5.53 2.20 -1.72
C LYS A 89 6.55 3.27 -2.04
N ILE A 90 6.07 4.46 -2.37
CA ILE A 90 6.93 5.59 -2.72
C ILE A 90 6.93 6.57 -1.56
N VAL A 91 8.12 6.75 -0.98
CA VAL A 91 8.36 7.72 0.09
C VAL A 91 9.02 8.95 -0.51
N LEU A 92 8.41 10.11 -0.33
CA LEU A 92 8.93 11.39 -0.80
C LEU A 92 9.39 12.23 0.39
N ASP A 93 10.61 12.74 0.32
CA ASP A 93 11.13 13.80 1.19
C ASP A 93 10.50 15.13 0.79
N ILE A 94 9.89 15.80 1.76
CA ILE A 94 9.18 17.08 1.62
C ILE A 94 9.82 18.21 2.43
N THR A 95 11.02 17.97 2.99
CA THR A 95 11.70 18.91 3.89
C THR A 95 11.88 20.30 3.26
N THR A 96 12.15 20.36 1.95
CA THR A 96 12.32 21.61 1.20
C THR A 96 11.03 22.07 0.52
N ALA A 97 10.04 21.20 0.34
CA ALA A 97 8.77 21.51 -0.32
C ALA A 97 7.81 22.32 0.55
N THR A 98 7.69 22.02 1.84
CA THR A 98 6.70 22.65 2.71
C THR A 98 7.18 22.73 4.15
N LYS A 99 6.73 23.77 4.86
CA LYS A 99 6.88 23.88 6.33
C LYS A 99 5.71 23.24 7.09
N SER A 100 4.61 22.91 6.38
CA SER A 100 3.43 22.29 6.96
C SER A 100 3.05 21.06 6.12
N PRO A 101 3.44 19.86 6.58
CA PRO A 101 3.03 18.60 5.95
C PRO A 101 1.51 18.45 5.88
N ASP A 102 0.79 18.82 6.94
CA ASP A 102 -0.69 18.74 6.98
C ASP A 102 -1.37 19.61 5.92
N TYR A 103 -0.82 20.80 5.66
CA TYR A 103 -1.31 21.65 4.59
C TYR A 103 -1.11 20.98 3.23
N LEU A 104 0.06 20.39 2.98
CA LEU A 104 0.35 19.69 1.72
C LEU A 104 -0.63 18.53 1.51
N ARG A 105 -0.87 17.70 2.53
CA ARG A 105 -1.84 16.59 2.47
C ARG A 105 -3.24 17.08 2.10
N ARG A 106 -3.74 18.12 2.77
CA ARG A 106 -5.06 18.70 2.46
C ARG A 106 -5.10 19.29 1.06
N HIS A 107 -4.05 20.00 0.66
CA HIS A 107 -3.97 20.60 -0.67
C HIS A 107 -3.98 19.55 -1.78
N LEU A 108 -3.23 18.45 -1.61
CA LEU A 108 -3.21 17.33 -2.54
C LEU A 108 -4.61 16.69 -2.69
N LEU A 109 -5.30 16.49 -1.56
CA LEU A 109 -6.63 15.90 -1.57
C LEU A 109 -7.69 16.85 -2.15
N GLU A 110 -7.79 18.07 -1.62
CA GLU A 110 -8.86 19.03 -1.96
C GLU A 110 -8.73 19.55 -3.39
N LYS A 111 -7.50 19.79 -3.87
CA LYS A 111 -7.27 20.39 -5.18
C LYS A 111 -7.06 19.36 -6.29
N TYR A 112 -6.41 18.24 -5.98
CA TYR A 112 -6.00 17.26 -6.99
C TYR A 112 -6.63 15.88 -6.77
N GLY A 113 -7.39 15.65 -5.69
CA GLY A 113 -7.96 14.34 -5.36
C GLY A 113 -6.92 13.30 -4.96
N ILE A 114 -5.68 13.72 -4.66
CA ILE A 114 -4.57 12.81 -4.35
C ILE A 114 -4.56 12.51 -2.86
N TYR A 115 -4.79 11.25 -2.51
CA TYR A 115 -4.73 10.77 -1.14
C TYR A 115 -3.29 10.41 -0.73
N VAL A 116 -2.86 10.91 0.42
CA VAL A 116 -1.57 10.57 1.04
C VAL A 116 -1.82 9.57 2.15
N LYS A 117 -1.24 8.38 2.04
CA LYS A 117 -1.46 7.28 2.99
C LYS A 117 -0.91 7.59 4.38
N GLN A 118 0.31 8.08 4.44
CA GLN A 118 0.97 8.43 5.69
C GLN A 118 1.81 9.68 5.53
N ILE A 119 1.86 10.49 6.58
CA ILE A 119 2.63 11.72 6.63
C ILE A 119 3.49 11.75 7.89
N SER A 120 4.68 12.28 7.75
CA SER A 120 5.63 12.57 8.81
C SER A 120 6.09 14.02 8.68
N GLU A 121 6.95 14.48 9.59
CA GLU A 121 7.45 15.86 9.56
C GLU A 121 8.22 16.20 8.28
N LYS A 122 8.92 15.20 7.72
CA LYS A 122 9.85 15.38 6.59
C LYS A 122 9.50 14.53 5.38
N SER A 123 8.50 13.64 5.48
CA SER A 123 8.19 12.73 4.39
C SER A 123 6.70 12.42 4.27
N ILE A 124 6.32 11.99 3.07
CA ILE A 124 4.99 11.43 2.78
C ILE A 124 5.15 10.07 2.13
N LEU A 125 4.21 9.17 2.40
CA LEU A 125 4.11 7.86 1.78
C LEU A 125 2.88 7.83 0.86
N ILE A 126 3.12 7.38 -0.37
CA ILE A 126 2.09 7.14 -1.38
C ILE A 126 2.18 5.67 -1.77
N ASP A 127 1.03 5.01 -1.82
CA ASP A 127 0.90 3.66 -2.37
C ASP A 127 0.45 3.77 -3.82
N ILE A 128 1.07 3.00 -4.70
CA ILE A 128 0.62 2.81 -6.07
C ILE A 128 -0.20 1.53 -6.12
N VAL A 129 -1.51 1.68 -6.25
CA VAL A 129 -2.45 0.58 -6.41
C VAL A 129 -3.37 0.95 -7.57
N GLU A 130 -3.26 0.21 -8.67
CA GLU A 130 -4.22 0.26 -9.77
C GLU A 130 -5.28 -0.82 -9.61
#